data_AF-A0A2G7GE94-F1
#
_entry.id   AF-A0A2G7GE94-F1
#
_cell.length_a   1.000
_cell.length_b   1.000
_cell.length_c   1.000
_cell.angle_alpha   90.00
_cell.angle_beta   90.00
_cell.angle_gamma   90.00
#
_symmetry.space_group_name_H-M   'P 1'
#
loop_
_entity.id
_entity.type
_entity.pdbx_description
1 polymer ?
#
loop_
_entity_poly.entity_id
_entity_poly.type
_entity_poly.pdbx_seq_one_letter_code
_entity_poly.pdbx_strand_id
1 'polypeptide(L)'
;SSLEQTYNMNITHLIRDKYKTQQQYCVLSSNDPEDVESSKSSPTVSTRWSSLRFGGHTWLKTTAVAATISTGIAVAMLFFTFLGWNMCSSSQQKSLLKTPVPSFPKEIRLFEYNQTYMNPPSPESDMAWNKLLPDGRGYIYVKNGAQYGMEPGVEKETGEIYGVSMYHQIHCLGVIRRNYYNFAMGIQNDAPADLKKEAERQIRNEHIGHCFDYLRQAFECSADMTLEWPRTEKDGRRFQTDGRGVPHDFTLSLAKIMFRTQ
;
A
#
# COMPACT_ATOMS: atom_id res chain seq x y z
N SER A 1 5.64 -14.96 -32.39
CA SER A 1 6.89 -14.97 -31.60
C SER A 1 6.79 -13.84 -30.60
N SER A 2 6.49 -14.15 -29.33
CA SER A 2 7.51 -14.36 -28.28
C SER A 2 8.42 -13.13 -28.19
N LEU A 3 8.49 -12.43 -27.07
CA LEU A 3 9.14 -12.87 -25.83
C LEU A 3 8.46 -12.16 -24.65
N GLU A 4 7.96 -12.84 -23.62
CA GLU A 4 8.73 -13.31 -22.44
C GLU A 4 9.73 -12.26 -21.92
N GLN A 5 9.32 -11.51 -20.91
CA GLN A 5 10.24 -10.90 -19.95
C GLN A 5 10.01 -11.56 -18.59
N THR A 6 10.90 -12.49 -18.30
CA THR A 6 11.13 -13.11 -17.01
C THR A 6 11.66 -12.06 -16.04
N TYR A 7 10.92 -11.77 -14.97
CA TYR A 7 11.40 -10.93 -13.88
C TYR A 7 12.10 -11.81 -12.84
N ASN A 8 13.41 -11.97 -12.98
CA ASN A 8 14.25 -12.57 -11.94
C ASN A 8 14.59 -11.48 -10.90
N MET A 9 13.87 -11.45 -9.78
CA MET A 9 14.29 -10.70 -8.59
C MET A 9 15.38 -11.49 -7.86
N ASN A 10 16.64 -11.16 -8.12
CA ASN A 10 17.75 -11.52 -7.23
C ASN A 10 17.79 -10.52 -6.07
N ILE A 11 17.28 -10.93 -4.90
CA ILE A 11 17.50 -10.22 -3.64
C ILE A 11 18.87 -10.65 -3.14
N THR A 12 19.92 -9.93 -3.56
CA THR A 12 21.27 -10.12 -3.03
C THR A 12 21.40 -9.34 -1.72
N HIS A 13 21.54 -10.08 -0.62
CA HIS A 13 21.85 -9.58 0.70
C HIS A 13 23.05 -8.60 0.67
N LEU A 14 22.85 -7.39 1.18
CA LEU A 14 23.94 -6.48 1.55
C LEU A 14 23.98 -6.37 3.08
N ILE A 15 24.88 -7.16 3.69
CA ILE A 15 25.37 -6.93 5.05
C ILE A 15 26.88 -6.73 4.98
N ARG A 16 27.33 -5.65 5.65
CA ARG A 16 28.70 -5.29 6.09
C ARG A 16 29.65 -4.79 4.99
N ASP A 17 30.36 -3.66 5.15
CA ASP A 17 31.16 -3.28 6.31
C ASP A 17 31.36 -1.76 6.57
N LYS A 18 31.32 -1.40 7.86
CA LYS A 18 32.21 -0.52 8.65
C LYS A 18 32.36 1.01 8.45
N TYR A 19 31.79 1.69 9.47
CA TYR A 19 32.32 2.79 10.32
C TYR A 19 32.31 4.27 9.89
N LYS A 20 31.54 5.06 10.70
CA LYS A 20 31.78 6.42 11.29
C LYS A 20 32.03 7.59 10.31
N THR A 21 31.51 8.81 10.45
CA THR A 21 30.86 9.58 11.53
C THR A 21 30.25 10.85 10.91
N GLN A 22 29.08 11.26 11.41
CA GLN A 22 28.67 12.66 11.72
C GLN A 22 28.88 13.82 10.71
N GLN A 23 27.75 14.48 10.37
CA GLN A 23 27.61 15.83 9.75
C GLN A 23 28.10 15.92 8.28
N GLN A 24 27.50 16.64 7.34
CA GLN A 24 26.63 17.81 7.32
C GLN A 24 26.05 17.93 5.88
N TYR A 25 24.89 18.57 5.75
CA TYR A 25 24.27 19.11 4.52
C TYR A 25 25.16 19.30 3.28
N CYS A 26 24.67 18.89 2.10
CA CYS A 26 24.15 19.80 1.07
C CYS A 26 24.00 19.13 -0.31
N VAL A 27 22.83 19.40 -0.91
CA VAL A 27 22.54 19.65 -2.33
C VAL A 27 23.71 19.45 -3.29
N LEU A 28 23.56 18.58 -4.30
CA LEU A 28 24.19 18.81 -5.61
C LEU A 28 23.28 18.30 -6.74
N SER A 29 22.76 19.30 -7.48
CA SER A 29 22.13 19.22 -8.78
C SER A 29 23.19 19.07 -9.87
N SER A 30 22.83 18.29 -10.89
CA SER A 30 23.02 18.50 -12.34
C SER A 30 24.42 18.55 -12.98
N ASN A 31 24.48 17.84 -14.11
CA ASN A 31 25.32 18.02 -15.32
C ASN A 31 26.73 17.44 -15.21
N ASP A 32 27.37 16.80 -16.18
CA ASP A 32 27.19 16.30 -17.58
C ASP A 32 28.49 15.44 -17.80
N PRO A 33 28.97 14.98 -18.98
CA PRO A 33 28.39 14.81 -20.32
C PRO A 33 28.64 13.40 -20.95
N GLU A 34 27.90 13.18 -22.05
CA GLU A 34 28.29 12.63 -23.37
C GLU A 34 29.46 11.62 -23.50
N ASP A 35 29.23 10.49 -24.20
CA ASP A 35 29.67 10.36 -25.60
C ASP A 35 29.53 8.95 -26.23
N VAL A 36 29.43 8.97 -27.57
CA VAL A 36 29.75 7.95 -28.60
C VAL A 36 28.68 6.93 -29.04
N GLU A 37 27.89 7.38 -30.02
CA GLU A 37 27.93 7.00 -31.45
C GLU A 37 28.04 5.52 -31.89
N SER A 38 27.09 5.13 -32.76
CA SER A 38 27.32 4.64 -34.13
C SER A 38 26.51 3.40 -34.49
N SER A 39 25.43 3.64 -35.23
CA SER A 39 24.63 2.69 -35.97
C SER A 39 25.41 2.07 -37.14
N LYS A 40 25.36 0.75 -37.30
CA LYS A 40 25.64 0.07 -38.57
C LYS A 40 24.48 -0.84 -38.98
N SER A 41 24.02 -0.64 -40.21
CA SER A 41 22.93 -1.31 -40.90
C SER A 41 23.21 -2.76 -41.25
N SER A 42 22.21 -3.63 -41.09
CA SER A 42 22.23 -5.03 -41.56
C SER A 42 21.92 -5.16 -43.06
N PRO A 43 22.47 -6.18 -43.74
CA PRO A 43 22.35 -6.34 -45.19
C PRO A 43 21.01 -6.95 -45.62
N THR A 44 20.45 -6.45 -46.72
CA THR A 44 19.30 -7.03 -47.42
C THR A 44 19.74 -8.30 -48.17
N VAL A 45 19.30 -9.46 -47.70
CA VAL A 45 19.44 -10.74 -48.43
C VAL A 45 18.23 -10.91 -49.34
N SER A 46 18.45 -10.84 -50.65
CA SER A 46 17.46 -11.27 -51.65
C SER A 46 17.52 -12.80 -51.78
N THR A 47 16.41 -13.47 -51.50
CA THR A 47 16.26 -14.91 -51.79
C THR A 47 15.39 -15.08 -53.03
N ARG A 48 16.04 -15.50 -54.12
CA ARG A 48 15.41 -15.89 -55.39
C ARG A 48 14.87 -17.32 -55.24
N TRP A 49 13.55 -17.47 -55.22
CA TRP A 49 12.91 -18.79 -55.20
C TRP A 49 12.85 -19.37 -56.61
N SER A 50 13.56 -20.47 -56.84
CA SER A 50 13.36 -21.33 -58.02
C SER A 50 12.19 -22.28 -57.75
N SER A 51 11.28 -22.36 -58.72
CA SER A 51 10.09 -23.21 -58.66
C SER A 51 10.44 -24.68 -58.85
N LEU A 52 10.47 -25.44 -57.75
CA LEU A 52 10.50 -26.90 -57.77
C LEU A 52 9.10 -27.44 -58.08
N ARG A 53 8.93 -28.09 -59.23
CA ARG A 53 7.71 -28.85 -59.58
C ARG A 53 7.69 -30.16 -58.79
N PHE A 54 6.72 -30.31 -57.89
CA PHE A 54 6.46 -31.57 -57.18
C PHE A 54 5.27 -32.32 -57.80
N GLY A 55 5.50 -33.58 -58.16
CA GLY A 55 4.49 -34.50 -58.73
C GLY A 55 3.46 -34.99 -57.71
N GLY A 56 2.24 -35.22 -58.18
CA GLY A 56 0.99 -35.33 -57.41
C GLY A 56 0.90 -36.37 -56.28
N HIS A 57 1.83 -37.33 -56.17
CA HIS A 57 1.81 -38.31 -55.06
C HIS A 57 2.49 -37.81 -53.77
N THR A 58 3.29 -36.74 -53.87
CA THR A 58 3.95 -36.10 -52.72
C THR A 58 3.04 -35.06 -52.04
N TRP A 59 2.15 -34.44 -52.80
CA TRP A 59 1.19 -33.43 -52.31
C TRP A 59 0.17 -34.02 -51.32
N LEU A 60 -0.29 -35.26 -51.53
CA LEU A 60 -1.19 -35.95 -50.60
C LEU A 60 -0.53 -36.27 -49.25
N LYS A 61 0.77 -36.61 -49.25
CA LYS A 61 1.52 -36.88 -48.02
C LYS A 61 1.87 -35.59 -47.26
N THR A 62 2.23 -34.52 -47.97
CA THR A 62 2.56 -33.22 -47.35
C THR A 62 1.32 -32.51 -46.80
N THR A 63 0.17 -32.62 -47.48
CA THR A 63 -1.11 -32.07 -46.98
C THR A 63 -1.61 -32.81 -45.73
N ALA A 64 -1.46 -34.13 -45.67
CA ALA A 64 -1.81 -34.90 -44.48
C ALA A 64 -0.94 -34.54 -43.26
N VAL A 65 0.38 -34.38 -43.46
CA VAL A 65 1.30 -33.95 -42.38
C VAL A 65 1.04 -32.50 -41.95
N ALA A 66 0.73 -31.61 -42.89
CA ALA A 66 0.37 -30.23 -42.55
C ALA A 66 -0.94 -30.16 -41.73
N ALA A 67 -1.93 -31.01 -42.05
CA ALA A 67 -3.20 -31.07 -41.32
C ALA A 67 -3.06 -31.61 -39.89
N THR A 68 -2.18 -32.59 -39.66
CA THR A 68 -1.93 -33.10 -38.29
C THR A 68 -1.19 -32.07 -37.43
N ILE A 69 -0.23 -31.36 -38.01
CA ILE A 69 0.49 -30.27 -37.32
C ILE A 69 -0.46 -29.12 -36.99
N SER A 70 -1.31 -28.69 -37.94
CA SER A 70 -2.25 -27.59 -37.70
C SER A 70 -3.28 -27.94 -36.63
N THR A 71 -3.78 -29.17 -36.63
CA THR A 71 -4.70 -29.66 -35.59
C THR A 71 -4.01 -29.71 -34.22
N GLY A 72 -2.76 -30.19 -34.15
CA GLY A 72 -1.98 -30.20 -32.92
C GLY A 72 -1.73 -28.79 -32.35
N ILE A 73 -1.43 -27.83 -33.21
CA ILE A 73 -1.24 -26.42 -32.82
C ILE A 73 -2.55 -25.82 -32.30
N ALA A 74 -3.68 -26.09 -32.96
CA ALA A 74 -4.99 -25.59 -32.53
C ALA A 74 -5.39 -26.16 -31.15
N VAL A 75 -5.16 -27.45 -30.92
CA VAL A 75 -5.41 -28.08 -29.61
C VAL A 75 -4.49 -27.50 -28.54
N ALA A 76 -3.21 -27.28 -28.85
CA ALA A 76 -2.27 -26.65 -27.91
C ALA A 76 -2.70 -25.22 -27.57
N MET A 77 -3.10 -24.41 -28.56
CA MET A 77 -3.60 -23.05 -28.32
C MET A 77 -4.85 -23.06 -27.43
N LEU A 78 -5.80 -23.96 -27.66
CA LEU A 78 -6.99 -24.12 -26.81
C LEU A 78 -6.64 -24.57 -25.39
N PHE A 79 -5.65 -25.45 -25.25
CA PHE A 79 -5.16 -25.91 -23.95
C PHE A 79 -4.46 -24.77 -23.19
N PHE A 80 -3.62 -23.97 -23.85
CA PHE A 80 -2.93 -22.83 -23.23
C PHE A 80 -3.86 -21.66 -22.91
N THR A 81 -4.91 -21.41 -23.71
CA THR A 81 -5.93 -20.42 -23.35
C THR A 81 -6.78 -20.89 -22.17
N PHE A 82 -7.12 -22.18 -22.10
CA PHE A 82 -7.85 -22.77 -20.97
C PHE A 82 -7.01 -22.77 -19.68
N LEU A 83 -5.73 -23.17 -19.74
CA LEU A 83 -4.83 -23.09 -18.59
C LEU A 83 -4.56 -21.63 -18.18
N GLY A 84 -4.34 -20.74 -19.15
CA GLY A 84 -4.13 -19.31 -18.89
C GLY A 84 -5.34 -18.64 -18.24
N TRP A 85 -6.57 -19.01 -18.63
CA TRP A 85 -7.79 -18.53 -18.00
C TRP A 85 -7.91 -18.98 -16.54
N ASN A 86 -7.51 -20.22 -16.23
CA ASN A 86 -7.51 -20.74 -14.86
C ASN A 86 -6.35 -20.17 -14.01
N MET A 87 -5.20 -19.85 -14.61
CA MET A 87 -4.04 -19.26 -13.91
C MET A 87 -4.15 -17.73 -13.70
N CYS A 88 -4.98 -17.03 -14.47
CA CYS A 88 -5.30 -15.61 -14.24
C CYS A 88 -6.45 -15.40 -13.24
N SER A 89 -6.89 -16.46 -12.54
CA SER A 89 -7.65 -16.27 -11.30
C SER A 89 -6.69 -15.65 -10.29
N SER A 90 -6.69 -14.32 -10.27
CA SER A 90 -6.14 -13.47 -9.21
C SER A 90 -6.20 -14.22 -7.88
N SER A 91 -5.04 -14.57 -7.34
CA SER A 91 -4.88 -15.07 -5.98
C SER A 91 -5.41 -13.99 -5.05
N GLN A 92 -6.73 -13.99 -4.82
CA GLN A 92 -7.36 -13.11 -3.85
C GLN A 92 -6.79 -13.53 -2.51
N GLN A 93 -5.96 -12.65 -1.93
CA GLN A 93 -5.33 -12.86 -0.63
C GLN A 93 -6.44 -13.22 0.36
N LYS A 94 -6.52 -14.50 0.75
CA LYS A 94 -7.55 -14.96 1.69
C LYS A 94 -7.26 -14.29 3.03
N SER A 95 -8.18 -13.43 3.47
CA SER A 95 -8.18 -12.87 4.82
C SER A 95 -8.12 -14.02 5.83
N LEU A 96 -7.22 -13.90 6.82
CA LEU A 96 -7.12 -14.91 7.88
C LEU A 96 -8.33 -14.86 8.84
N LEU A 97 -8.95 -13.69 8.93
CA LEU A 97 -10.14 -13.43 9.72
C LEU A 97 -11.38 -13.37 8.83
N LYS A 98 -12.50 -13.90 9.33
CA LYS A 98 -13.80 -13.71 8.68
C LYS A 98 -14.24 -12.27 8.92
N THR A 99 -14.54 -11.53 7.86
CA THR A 99 -14.87 -10.10 7.96
C THR A 99 -16.01 -9.74 6.99
N PRO A 100 -16.92 -8.80 7.36
CA PRO A 100 -17.87 -8.21 6.42
C PRO A 100 -17.20 -7.21 5.47
N VAL A 101 -15.95 -6.82 5.75
CA VAL A 101 -15.26 -5.78 4.98
C VAL A 101 -14.79 -6.35 3.65
N PRO A 102 -15.17 -5.75 2.50
CA PRO A 102 -14.74 -6.22 1.20
C PRO A 102 -13.23 -5.96 1.00
N SER A 103 -12.62 -6.67 0.06
CA SER A 103 -11.27 -6.35 -0.39
C SER A 103 -11.29 -5.04 -1.20
N PHE A 104 -10.47 -4.07 -0.80
CA PHE A 104 -10.27 -2.83 -1.54
C PHE A 104 -9.08 -2.95 -2.50
N PRO A 105 -9.13 -2.32 -3.68
CA PRO A 105 -7.99 -2.25 -4.57
C PRO A 105 -6.85 -1.48 -3.90
N LYS A 106 -5.62 -1.97 -4.07
CA LYS A 106 -4.42 -1.24 -3.64
C LYS A 106 -3.93 -0.35 -4.77
N GLU A 107 -3.52 0.86 -4.42
CA GLU A 107 -2.90 1.80 -5.34
C GLU A 107 -1.49 2.15 -4.85
N ILE A 108 -0.58 2.41 -5.78
CA ILE A 108 0.75 2.91 -5.47
C ILE A 108 0.66 4.44 -5.41
N ARG A 109 1.02 5.00 -4.26
CA ARG A 109 1.16 6.45 -4.08
C ARG A 109 2.49 6.77 -3.43
N LEU A 110 3.08 7.89 -3.84
CA LEU A 110 4.21 8.49 -3.16
C LEU A 110 3.70 9.33 -1.99
N PHE A 111 4.50 9.41 -0.93
CA PHE A 111 4.21 10.38 0.13
C PHE A 111 4.59 11.77 -0.35
N GLU A 112 3.62 12.67 -0.33
CA GLU A 112 3.78 14.04 -0.81
C GLU A 112 3.81 15.00 0.37
N TYR A 113 4.61 16.06 0.23
CA TYR A 113 4.59 17.15 1.18
C TYR A 113 3.28 17.93 1.05
N ASN A 114 2.52 18.02 2.14
CA ASN A 114 1.30 18.80 2.19
C ASN A 114 1.31 19.78 3.36
N GLN A 115 1.53 21.05 3.02
CA GLN A 115 1.63 22.12 4.02
C GLN A 115 0.35 22.27 4.85
N THR A 116 -0.83 22.01 4.30
CA THR A 116 -2.08 22.11 5.06
C THR A 116 -2.10 21.12 6.24
N TYR A 117 -1.54 19.92 6.08
CA TYR A 117 -1.46 18.93 7.17
C TYR A 117 -0.25 19.16 8.10
N MET A 118 0.83 19.73 7.58
CA MET A 118 2.05 20.00 8.35
C MET A 118 1.98 21.28 9.19
N ASN A 119 1.21 22.27 8.75
CA ASN A 119 1.13 23.56 9.40
C ASN A 119 0.57 23.45 10.84
N PRO A 120 0.97 24.37 11.73
CA PRO A 120 0.32 24.55 13.02
C PRO A 120 -1.20 24.76 12.88
N PRO A 121 -1.98 24.59 13.97
CA PRO A 121 -3.43 24.74 13.94
C PRO A 121 -3.85 26.08 13.33
N SER A 122 -4.74 25.98 12.36
CA SER A 122 -5.40 27.08 11.67
C SER A 122 -6.78 26.58 11.23
N PRO A 123 -7.75 27.46 10.93
CA PRO A 123 -9.06 27.02 10.46
C PRO A 123 -8.98 26.08 9.25
N GLU A 124 -8.03 26.31 8.35
CA GLU A 124 -7.80 25.45 7.18
C GLU A 124 -7.19 24.10 7.57
N SER A 125 -6.10 24.12 8.35
CA SER A 125 -5.41 22.89 8.77
C SER A 125 -6.31 21.99 9.60
N ASP A 126 -7.02 22.57 10.59
CA ASP A 126 -7.91 21.82 11.46
C ASP A 126 -9.13 21.27 10.70
N MET A 127 -9.62 21.99 9.69
CA MET A 127 -10.66 21.47 8.80
C MET A 127 -10.14 20.30 7.96
N ALA A 128 -8.93 20.39 7.41
CA ALA A 128 -8.33 19.30 6.64
C ALA A 128 -8.15 18.04 7.51
N TRP A 129 -7.59 18.19 8.71
CA TRP A 129 -7.45 17.09 9.68
C TRP A 129 -8.80 16.48 10.08
N ASN A 130 -9.84 17.28 10.28
CA ASN A 130 -11.17 16.78 10.60
C ASN A 130 -11.80 15.99 9.44
N LYS A 131 -11.54 16.39 8.18
CA LYS A 131 -12.06 15.74 6.97
C LYS A 131 -11.42 14.38 6.66
N LEU A 132 -10.31 14.03 7.32
CA LEU A 132 -9.73 12.69 7.20
C LEU A 132 -10.65 11.60 7.76
N LEU A 133 -11.52 11.97 8.70
CA LEU A 133 -12.58 11.09 9.18
C LEU A 133 -13.82 11.32 8.31
N PRO A 134 -14.39 10.26 7.70
CA PRO A 134 -15.57 10.40 6.85
C PRO A 134 -16.81 10.76 7.69
N ASP A 135 -17.93 10.98 7.02
CA ASP A 135 -19.23 11.03 7.70
C ASP A 135 -19.45 9.77 8.54
N GLY A 136 -19.94 9.94 9.77
CA GLY A 136 -19.96 8.85 10.76
C GLY A 136 -18.61 8.57 11.43
N ARG A 137 -17.57 9.37 11.14
CA ARG A 137 -16.24 9.38 11.78
C ARG A 137 -15.47 8.05 11.74
N GLY A 138 -15.76 7.21 10.74
CA GLY A 138 -15.13 5.90 10.59
C GLY A 138 -15.81 4.76 11.35
N TYR A 139 -17.02 5.00 11.86
CA TYR A 139 -17.89 3.94 12.36
C TYR A 139 -18.74 3.36 11.23
N ILE A 140 -18.91 2.04 11.23
CA ILE A 140 -19.76 1.34 10.27
C ILE A 140 -20.80 0.49 10.98
N TYR A 141 -21.91 0.25 10.29
CA TYR A 141 -22.98 -0.60 10.75
C TYR A 141 -22.83 -2.02 10.21
N VAL A 142 -23.01 -3.01 11.09
CA VAL A 142 -22.97 -4.43 10.76
C VAL A 142 -24.24 -5.07 11.33
N LYS A 143 -25.03 -5.73 10.47
CA LYS A 143 -26.33 -6.32 10.87
C LYS A 143 -26.21 -7.41 11.94
N ASN A 144 -25.16 -8.22 11.86
CA ASN A 144 -24.88 -9.29 12.82
C ASN A 144 -23.36 -9.50 12.81
N GLY A 145 -22.66 -8.98 13.81
CA GLY A 145 -21.20 -9.13 13.92
C GLY A 145 -20.77 -10.54 14.32
N ALA A 146 -21.59 -11.22 15.12
CA ALA A 146 -21.31 -12.58 15.59
C ALA A 146 -21.13 -13.60 14.45
N GLN A 147 -21.79 -13.42 13.29
CA GLN A 147 -21.58 -14.29 12.13
C GLN A 147 -20.14 -14.25 11.58
N TYR A 148 -19.39 -13.18 11.89
CA TYR A 148 -17.99 -12.99 11.54
C TYR A 148 -17.04 -13.34 12.69
N GLY A 149 -17.55 -13.84 13.82
CA GLY A 149 -16.75 -14.14 15.01
C GLY A 149 -16.31 -12.90 15.78
N MET A 150 -16.99 -11.77 15.60
CA MET A 150 -16.72 -10.53 16.32
C MET A 150 -17.50 -10.50 17.65
N GLU A 151 -16.91 -9.85 18.65
CA GLU A 151 -17.64 -9.50 19.89
C GLU A 151 -18.75 -8.48 19.60
N PRO A 152 -19.73 -8.33 20.51
CA PRO A 152 -20.83 -7.40 20.31
C PRO A 152 -20.37 -5.95 20.10
N GLY A 153 -20.97 -5.32 19.09
CA GLY A 153 -20.78 -3.90 18.78
C GLY A 153 -21.56 -2.98 19.71
N VAL A 154 -21.69 -1.71 19.33
CA VAL A 154 -22.68 -0.82 19.97
C VAL A 154 -24.06 -1.16 19.41
N GLU A 155 -24.94 -1.70 20.24
CA GLU A 155 -26.28 -2.13 19.82
C GLU A 155 -27.13 -0.99 19.25
N LYS A 156 -27.85 -1.30 18.18
CA LYS A 156 -28.88 -0.49 17.52
C LYS A 156 -30.09 -1.37 17.23
N GLU A 157 -31.21 -0.75 16.86
CA GLU A 157 -32.49 -1.44 16.65
C GLU A 157 -32.42 -2.64 15.70
N THR A 158 -31.52 -2.61 14.72
CA THR A 158 -31.46 -3.60 13.65
C THR A 158 -30.10 -4.28 13.49
N GLY A 159 -29.12 -3.95 14.34
CA GLY A 159 -27.74 -4.41 14.22
C GLY A 159 -26.79 -3.69 15.17
N GLU A 160 -25.52 -3.59 14.79
CA GLU A 160 -24.43 -3.20 15.67
C GLU A 160 -23.48 -2.23 14.97
N ILE A 161 -22.84 -1.33 15.74
CA ILE A 161 -21.84 -0.39 15.21
C ILE A 161 -20.43 -0.79 15.67
N TYR A 162 -19.48 -0.72 14.73
CA TYR A 162 -18.06 -1.00 14.91
C TYR A 162 -17.21 0.16 14.37
N GLY A 163 -16.03 0.37 14.94
CA GLY A 163 -15.06 1.35 14.43
C GLY A 163 -14.10 0.69 13.44
N VAL A 164 -13.70 1.40 12.38
CA VAL A 164 -12.61 0.95 11.49
C VAL A 164 -11.27 1.42 12.07
N SER A 165 -10.32 0.48 12.20
CA SER A 165 -9.04 0.71 12.90
C SER A 165 -8.22 1.85 12.32
N MET A 166 -8.10 1.96 10.99
CA MET A 166 -7.38 3.06 10.34
C MET A 166 -7.95 4.44 10.70
N TYR A 167 -9.28 4.60 10.74
CA TYR A 167 -9.88 5.87 11.18
C TYR A 167 -9.67 6.12 12.67
N HIS A 168 -9.63 5.07 13.49
CA HIS A 168 -9.29 5.21 14.90
C HIS A 168 -7.83 5.65 15.11
N GLN A 169 -6.89 5.12 14.32
CA GLN A 169 -5.48 5.54 14.31
C GLN A 169 -5.35 7.02 13.92
N ILE A 170 -6.03 7.44 12.85
CA ILE A 170 -6.07 8.85 12.41
C ILE A 170 -6.72 9.75 13.47
N HIS A 171 -7.82 9.31 14.10
CA HIS A 171 -8.48 10.03 15.19
C HIS A 171 -7.52 10.28 16.36
N CYS A 172 -6.84 9.22 16.82
CA CYS A 172 -5.86 9.31 17.90
C CYS A 172 -4.70 10.25 17.53
N LEU A 173 -4.18 10.16 16.29
CA LEU A 173 -3.14 11.06 15.80
C LEU A 173 -3.60 12.53 15.81
N GLY A 174 -4.82 12.81 15.37
CA GLY A 174 -5.41 14.14 15.41
C GLY A 174 -5.60 14.68 16.84
N VAL A 175 -5.99 13.83 17.79
CA VAL A 175 -6.08 14.18 19.21
C VAL A 175 -4.70 14.52 19.78
N ILE A 176 -3.68 13.72 19.48
CA ILE A 176 -2.29 13.97 19.90
C ILE A 176 -1.79 15.30 19.32
N ARG A 177 -1.97 15.52 18.01
CA ARG A 177 -1.64 16.79 17.34
C ARG A 177 -2.27 17.97 18.04
N ARG A 178 -3.59 17.93 18.26
CA ARG A 178 -4.34 19.01 18.92
C ARG A 178 -3.81 19.29 20.32
N ASN A 179 -3.60 18.24 21.12
CA ASN A 179 -3.12 18.40 22.49
C ASN A 179 -1.70 18.95 22.52
N TYR A 180 -0.80 18.49 21.65
CA TYR A 180 0.56 19.02 21.51
C TYR A 180 0.55 20.54 21.29
N TYR A 181 -0.20 21.02 20.29
CA TYR A 181 -0.26 22.44 20.00
C TYR A 181 -0.99 23.25 21.08
N ASN A 182 -2.06 22.72 21.68
CA ASN A 182 -2.74 23.39 22.79
C ASN A 182 -1.79 23.60 23.98
N PHE A 183 -0.97 22.60 24.32
CA PHE A 183 0.03 22.75 25.38
C PHE A 183 1.10 23.77 25.01
N ALA A 184 1.65 23.71 23.80
CA ALA A 184 2.67 24.66 23.36
C ALA A 184 2.13 26.10 23.34
N MET A 185 0.93 26.33 22.80
CA MET A 185 0.31 27.66 22.78
C MET A 185 -0.07 28.15 24.18
N GLY A 186 -0.51 27.26 25.07
CA GLY A 186 -0.77 27.61 26.47
C GLY A 186 0.49 28.12 27.19
N ILE A 187 1.62 27.42 27.01
CA ILE A 187 2.92 27.85 27.56
C ILE A 187 3.35 29.19 26.95
N GLN A 188 3.19 29.36 25.63
CA GLN A 188 3.52 30.60 24.94
C GLN A 188 2.78 31.82 25.51
N ASN A 189 1.55 31.65 26.00
CA ASN A 189 0.75 32.76 26.51
C ASN A 189 1.08 33.10 27.96
N ASP A 190 1.27 32.10 28.83
CA ASP A 190 1.23 32.29 30.28
C ASP A 190 2.54 31.99 31.04
N ALA A 191 3.62 31.57 30.36
CA ALA A 191 4.87 31.16 31.01
C ALA A 191 5.94 32.29 31.15
N PRO A 192 6.99 32.10 31.97
CA PRO A 192 8.22 32.89 31.94
C PRO A 192 8.86 32.99 30.55
N ALA A 193 9.65 34.05 30.32
CA ALA A 193 10.14 34.43 28.99
C ALA A 193 10.98 33.34 28.27
N ASP A 194 11.78 32.61 29.02
CA ASP A 194 12.57 31.46 28.56
C ASP A 194 11.68 30.31 28.07
N LEU A 195 10.64 29.97 28.82
CA LEU A 195 9.66 28.95 28.42
C LEU A 195 8.79 29.39 27.23
N LYS A 196 8.41 30.67 27.15
CA LYS A 196 7.70 31.22 26.00
C LYS A 196 8.51 31.08 24.71
N LYS A 197 9.80 31.43 24.76
CA LYS A 197 10.72 31.31 23.61
C LYS A 197 10.85 29.86 23.14
N GLU A 198 10.92 28.91 24.06
CA GLU A 198 10.97 27.48 23.72
C GLU A 198 9.64 27.00 23.11
N ALA A 199 8.50 27.38 23.70
CA ALA A 199 7.17 27.05 23.16
C ALA A 199 6.98 27.57 21.74
N GLU A 200 7.37 28.81 21.48
CA GLU A 200 7.39 29.41 20.14
C GLU A 200 8.23 28.61 19.14
N ARG A 201 9.43 28.18 19.56
CA ARG A 201 10.31 27.35 18.73
C ARG A 201 9.64 26.02 18.39
N GLN A 202 8.93 25.41 19.34
CA GLN A 202 8.22 24.15 19.16
C GLN A 202 6.98 24.28 18.27
N ILE A 203 6.26 25.40 18.35
CA ILE A 203 5.12 25.70 17.47
C ILE A 203 5.58 25.89 16.03
N ARG A 204 6.71 26.58 15.82
CA ARG A 204 7.28 26.82 14.47
C ARG A 204 8.16 25.68 13.96
N ASN A 205 8.26 24.57 14.69
CA ASN A 205 9.12 23.45 14.31
C ASN A 205 8.48 22.61 13.19
N GLU A 206 8.95 22.83 11.96
CA GLU A 206 8.48 22.10 10.77
C GLU A 206 8.64 20.58 10.89
N HIS A 207 9.62 20.10 11.65
CA HIS A 207 9.85 18.67 11.82
C HIS A 207 8.66 17.97 12.50
N ILE A 208 8.02 18.64 13.47
CA ILE A 208 6.85 18.08 14.16
C ILE A 208 5.66 17.99 13.23
N GLY A 209 5.41 19.05 12.44
CA GLY A 209 4.39 19.06 11.40
C GLY A 209 4.59 17.95 10.38
N HIS A 210 5.81 17.79 9.89
CA HIS A 210 6.21 16.71 8.99
C HIS A 210 5.97 15.32 9.61
N CYS A 211 6.31 15.10 10.89
CA CYS A 211 6.07 13.82 11.57
C CYS A 211 4.57 13.48 11.65
N PHE A 212 3.72 14.46 11.95
CA PHE A 212 2.27 14.24 11.97
C PHE A 212 1.72 13.87 10.58
N ASP A 213 2.14 14.58 9.54
CA ASP A 213 1.71 14.27 8.17
C ASP A 213 2.26 12.93 7.68
N TYR A 214 3.51 12.60 8.00
CA TYR A 214 4.10 11.30 7.66
C TYR A 214 3.32 10.14 8.30
N LEU A 215 2.97 10.25 9.59
CA LEU A 215 2.18 9.22 10.28
C LEU A 215 0.76 9.11 9.71
N ARG A 216 0.12 10.24 9.35
CA ARG A 216 -1.17 10.26 8.66
C ARG A 216 -1.10 9.45 7.36
N GLN A 217 -0.11 9.74 6.51
CA GLN A 217 0.10 9.03 5.25
C GLN A 217 0.44 7.55 5.47
N ALA A 218 1.20 7.21 6.51
CA ALA A 218 1.50 5.83 6.87
C ALA A 218 0.25 5.03 7.28
N PHE A 219 -0.68 5.63 8.03
CA PHE A 219 -1.95 5.01 8.41
C PHE A 219 -2.90 4.85 7.21
N GLU A 220 -2.96 5.83 6.32
CA GLU A 220 -3.72 5.72 5.06
C GLU A 220 -3.13 4.65 4.12
N CYS A 221 -1.81 4.53 4.05
CA CYS A 221 -1.12 3.55 3.21
C CYS A 221 -1.28 2.11 3.71
N SER A 222 -1.18 1.91 5.03
CA SER A 222 -1.36 0.59 5.65
C SER A 222 -2.83 0.21 5.84
N ALA A 223 -3.73 1.19 5.85
CA ALA A 223 -5.18 1.09 5.94
C ALA A 223 -5.68 -0.16 6.67
N ASP A 224 -5.47 -0.20 7.98
CA ASP A 224 -6.00 -1.27 8.81
C ASP A 224 -7.54 -1.28 8.80
N MET A 225 -8.10 -2.22 8.06
CA MET A 225 -9.54 -2.37 7.86
C MET A 225 -10.21 -3.24 8.93
N THR A 226 -9.50 -3.57 10.00
CA THR A 226 -10.06 -4.33 11.13
C THR A 226 -11.22 -3.57 11.77
N LEU A 227 -12.30 -4.29 12.08
CA LEU A 227 -13.47 -3.74 12.75
C LEU A 227 -13.33 -3.91 14.26
N GLU A 228 -13.12 -2.80 14.94
CA GLU A 228 -12.97 -2.76 16.38
C GLU A 228 -14.33 -2.64 17.06
N TRP A 229 -14.64 -3.60 17.92
CA TRP A 229 -15.77 -3.53 18.83
C TRP A 229 -15.48 -2.64 20.04
N PRO A 230 -16.52 -2.04 20.63
CA PRO A 230 -16.38 -1.31 21.88
C PRO A 230 -15.95 -2.24 23.03
N ARG A 231 -15.15 -1.72 23.96
CA ARG A 231 -14.82 -2.40 25.22
C ARG A 231 -16.06 -2.50 26.10
N THR A 232 -16.07 -3.50 26.98
CA THR A 232 -17.09 -3.63 28.05
C THR A 232 -16.66 -2.81 29.25
N GLU A 233 -17.49 -1.83 29.64
CA GLU A 233 -17.29 -1.04 30.85
C GLU A 233 -17.74 -1.80 32.10
N LYS A 234 -17.36 -1.29 33.28
CA LYS A 234 -17.71 -1.92 34.58
C LYS A 234 -19.22 -2.07 34.80
N ASP A 235 -20.02 -1.20 34.19
CA ASP A 235 -21.48 -1.21 34.26
C ASP A 235 -22.14 -2.06 33.16
N GLY A 236 -21.34 -2.79 32.38
CA GLY A 236 -21.79 -3.64 31.28
C GLY A 236 -22.06 -2.90 29.97
N ARG A 237 -22.03 -1.57 29.95
CA ARG A 237 -22.24 -0.81 28.71
C ARG A 237 -21.04 -0.95 27.78
N ARG A 238 -21.31 -0.81 26.48
CA ARG A 238 -20.29 -0.85 25.42
C ARG A 238 -20.45 0.35 24.50
N PHE A 239 -19.50 1.28 24.55
CA PHE A 239 -19.58 2.52 23.76
C PHE A 239 -18.24 3.15 23.37
N GLN A 240 -17.11 2.70 23.93
CA GLN A 240 -15.78 3.19 23.57
C GLN A 240 -14.99 2.08 22.90
N THR A 241 -14.44 2.39 21.74
CA THR A 241 -13.50 1.54 21.04
C THR A 241 -12.08 1.93 21.45
N ASP A 242 -11.24 0.96 21.81
CA ASP A 242 -9.84 1.19 22.22
C ASP A 242 -8.84 0.20 21.57
N GLY A 243 -9.30 -0.59 20.59
CA GLY A 243 -8.53 -1.61 19.89
C GLY A 243 -8.11 -2.83 20.74
N ARG A 244 -8.35 -2.84 22.06
CA ARG A 244 -7.85 -3.92 22.92
C ARG A 244 -8.67 -5.20 22.73
N GLY A 245 -7.95 -6.31 22.55
CA GLY A 245 -8.57 -7.63 22.37
C GLY A 245 -9.19 -7.85 21.00
N VAL A 246 -9.04 -6.90 20.07
CA VAL A 246 -9.46 -7.05 18.68
C VAL A 246 -8.31 -7.69 17.89
N PRO A 247 -8.52 -8.79 17.14
CA PRO A 247 -7.50 -9.37 16.29
C PRO A 247 -7.38 -8.56 14.99
N HIS A 248 -6.16 -8.15 14.65
CA HIS A 248 -5.85 -7.46 13.41
C HIS A 248 -5.07 -8.40 12.47
N ASP A 249 -5.35 -8.31 11.16
CA ASP A 249 -4.65 -9.09 10.14
C ASP A 249 -3.41 -8.34 9.66
N PHE A 250 -2.23 -8.78 10.10
CA PHE A 250 -0.95 -8.20 9.72
C PHE A 250 -0.09 -9.21 8.96
N THR A 251 0.62 -8.74 7.93
CA THR A 251 1.63 -9.56 7.24
C THR A 251 2.75 -9.95 8.20
N LEU A 252 2.89 -11.24 8.46
CA LEU A 252 3.85 -11.79 9.41
C LEU A 252 5.26 -11.86 8.79
N SER A 253 5.93 -10.71 8.61
CA SER A 253 7.39 -10.53 8.46
C SER A 253 7.68 -9.16 7.82
N LEU A 254 8.19 -8.15 8.56
CA LEU A 254 9.63 -7.94 8.77
C LEU A 254 10.04 -7.84 10.26
N ALA A 255 9.09 -7.54 11.14
CA ALA A 255 9.36 -7.25 12.56
C ALA A 255 9.89 -8.44 13.39
N LYS A 256 9.66 -9.68 12.95
CA LYS A 256 10.24 -10.88 13.61
C LYS A 256 11.45 -11.46 12.87
N ILE A 257 11.58 -11.21 11.56
CA ILE A 257 12.66 -11.77 10.75
C ILE A 257 13.93 -10.91 10.84
N MET A 258 13.82 -9.57 10.86
CA MET A 258 14.98 -8.70 11.04
C MET A 258 15.57 -8.75 12.46
N PHE A 259 14.74 -9.04 13.48
CA PHE A 259 15.16 -9.03 14.89
C PHE A 259 15.51 -10.41 15.46
N ARG A 260 15.38 -11.49 14.68
CA ARG A 260 15.85 -12.85 15.06
C ARG A 260 17.25 -13.17 14.53
N THR A 261 17.88 -12.25 13.81
CA THR A 261 19.28 -12.32 13.42
C THR A 261 20.12 -11.38 14.30
N GLN A 262 20.27 -11.72 15.57
CA GLN A 262 21.38 -11.27 16.42
C GLN A 262 21.88 -12.46 17.23
#